data_AF-A0A7M3ZNS3-F1
#
_entry.id   AF-A0A7M3ZNS3-F1
#
_cell.length_a   1.000
_cell.length_b   1.000
_cell.length_c   1.000
_cell.angle_alpha   90.00
_cell.angle_beta   90.00
_cell.angle_gamma   90.00
#
_symmetry.space_group_name_H-M   'P 1'
#
loop_
_entity.id
_entity.type
_entity.pdbx_description
1 polymer ?
#
loop_
_entity_poly.entity_id
_entity_poly.type
_entity_poly.pdbx_seq_one_letter_code
_entity_poly.pdbx_strand_id
1 'polypeptide(L)'
;ATTGEDCTWEDLKDRARVQWDQARRWNVEHWERQGKLAAEEDLLSWRLRREPIPSGVAAGMVSFVDDDDEAACMAAYYEHRGWTPAGVPVN
;
A
#
# COMPACT_ATOMS: atom_id res chain seq x y z
N ALA A 1 25.75 22.07 -3.07
CA ALA A 1 25.03 20.79 -3.09
C ALA A 1 25.92 19.73 -2.44
N THR A 2 25.38 18.90 -1.54
CA THR A 2 26.16 17.91 -0.76
C THR A 2 26.72 16.78 -1.62
N THR A 3 25.98 16.34 -2.64
CA THR A 3 26.34 15.21 -3.50
C THR A 3 26.90 15.63 -4.87
N GLY A 4 26.78 16.91 -5.24
CA GLY A 4 27.19 17.42 -6.56
C GLY A 4 26.27 17.01 -7.71
N GLU A 5 25.11 16.41 -7.41
CA GLU A 5 24.13 15.97 -8.41
C GLU A 5 23.05 17.02 -8.64
N ASP A 6 22.75 17.29 -9.91
CA ASP A 6 21.57 18.05 -10.33
C ASP A 6 20.37 17.11 -10.44
N CYS A 7 19.27 17.47 -9.80
CA CYS A 7 18.10 16.61 -9.67
C CYS A 7 16.82 17.45 -9.67
N THR A 8 15.87 17.08 -10.53
CA THR A 8 14.54 17.68 -10.55
C THR A 8 13.60 17.01 -9.56
N TRP A 9 12.45 17.63 -9.30
CA TRP A 9 11.40 17.00 -8.49
C TRP A 9 10.92 15.67 -9.07
N GLU A 10 10.83 15.57 -10.40
CA GLU A 10 10.37 14.34 -11.04
C GLU A 10 11.41 13.22 -10.91
N ASP A 11 12.70 13.55 -11.02
CA ASP A 11 13.78 12.58 -10.75
C ASP A 11 13.71 12.02 -9.33
N LEU A 12 13.39 12.85 -8.33
CA LEU A 12 13.21 12.41 -6.96
C LEU A 12 12.00 11.48 -6.80
N LYS A 13 10.87 11.83 -7.44
CA LYS A 13 9.65 11.00 -7.43
C LYS A 13 9.90 9.64 -8.08
N ASP A 14 10.61 9.61 -9.21
CA ASP A 14 10.95 8.37 -9.89
C ASP A 14 11.90 7.49 -9.06
N ARG A 15 12.92 8.08 -8.43
CA ARG A 15 13.80 7.35 -7.51
C ARG A 15 13.02 6.76 -6.33
N ALA A 16 12.10 7.53 -5.76
CA ALA A 16 11.25 7.07 -4.67
C ALA A 16 10.33 5.92 -5.11
N ARG A 17 9.74 6.02 -6.30
CA ARG A 17 8.93 4.95 -6.91
C ARG A 17 9.75 3.68 -7.09
N VAL A 18 10.94 3.76 -7.69
CA VAL A 18 11.83 2.62 -7.90
C VAL A 18 12.21 1.94 -6.59
N GLN A 19 12.58 2.71 -5.56
CA GLN A 19 12.92 2.14 -4.24
C GLN A 19 11.71 1.46 -3.59
N TRP A 20 10.53 2.07 -3.70
CA TRP A 20 9.29 1.50 -3.17
C TRP A 20 8.91 0.19 -3.86
N ASP A 21 9.02 0.14 -5.20
CA ASP A 21 8.74 -1.06 -5.98
C ASP A 21 9.74 -2.19 -5.68
N GLN A 22 11.02 -1.87 -5.46
CA GLN A 22 12.02 -2.86 -5.06
C GLN A 22 11.69 -3.48 -3.69
N ALA A 23 11.35 -2.65 -2.70
CA ALA A 23 10.93 -3.13 -1.38
C ALA A 23 9.66 -3.98 -1.49
N ARG A 24 8.68 -3.56 -2.32
CA ARG A 24 7.46 -4.34 -2.55
C ARG A 24 7.76 -5.70 -3.16
N ARG A 25 8.60 -5.80 -4.19
CA ARG A 25 8.98 -7.09 -4.81
C ARG A 25 9.55 -8.05 -3.78
N TRP A 26 10.49 -7.57 -2.95
CA TRP A 26 11.07 -8.40 -1.91
C TRP A 26 10.01 -8.94 -0.93
N ASN A 27 9.05 -8.10 -0.52
CA ASN A 27 7.94 -8.52 0.36
C ASN A 27 7.03 -9.55 -0.33
N VAL A 28 6.66 -9.31 -1.60
CA VAL A 28 5.85 -10.24 -2.40
C VAL A 28 6.52 -11.61 -2.46
N GLU A 29 7.79 -11.67 -2.83
CA GLU A 29 8.55 -12.93 -2.87
C GLU A 29 8.63 -13.61 -1.49
N HIS A 30 8.74 -12.82 -0.41
CA HIS A 30 8.75 -13.34 0.94
C HIS A 30 7.43 -14.01 1.32
N TRP A 31 6.29 -13.42 0.94
CA TRP A 31 4.96 -13.98 1.18
C TRP A 31 4.65 -15.17 0.27
N GLU A 32 5.08 -15.12 -0.99
CA GLU A 32 4.94 -16.25 -1.92
C GLU A 32 5.63 -17.51 -1.39
N ARG A 33 6.83 -17.37 -0.80
CA ARG A 33 7.54 -18.48 -0.14
C ARG A 33 6.78 -19.07 1.06
N GLN A 34 5.83 -18.33 1.62
CA GLN A 34 4.94 -18.77 2.70
C GLN A 34 3.57 -19.23 2.19
N GLY A 35 3.34 -19.21 0.88
CA GLY A 35 2.05 -19.57 0.26
C GLY A 35 0.97 -18.51 0.47
N LYS A 36 1.34 -17.24 0.66
CA LYS A 36 0.43 -16.11 0.90
C LYS A 36 0.39 -15.18 -0.32
N LEU A 37 -0.77 -14.58 -0.58
CA LEU A 37 -0.91 -13.56 -1.62
C LEU A 37 -0.65 -12.17 -1.03
N ALA A 38 0.04 -11.31 -1.77
CA ALA A 38 0.39 -9.98 -1.28
C ALA A 38 -0.84 -9.10 -0.97
N ALA A 39 -1.93 -9.27 -1.72
CA ALA A 39 -3.19 -8.58 -1.46
C ALA A 39 -3.90 -9.06 -0.17
N GLU A 40 -3.64 -10.28 0.30
CA GLU A 40 -4.18 -10.79 1.56
C GLU A 40 -3.39 -10.29 2.77
N GLU A 41 -2.14 -9.83 2.56
CA GLU A 41 -1.27 -9.32 3.62
C GLU A 41 -1.30 -7.78 3.71
N ASP A 42 -1.82 -7.09 2.69
CA ASP A 42 -2.06 -5.64 2.71
C ASP A 42 -3.34 -5.28 3.46
N LEU A 43 -3.40 -5.62 4.75
CA LEU A 43 -4.58 -5.43 5.59
C LEU A 43 -4.26 -4.64 6.85
N LEU A 44 -5.24 -3.86 7.30
CA LEU A 44 -5.23 -3.32 8.66
C LEU A 44 -5.59 -4.42 9.67
N SER A 45 -5.15 -4.23 10.92
CA SER A 45 -5.55 -5.10 12.03
C SER A 45 -7.08 -5.18 12.12
N TRP A 46 -7.62 -6.35 12.52
CA TRP A 46 -9.06 -6.60 12.61
C TRP A 46 -9.81 -5.49 13.36
N ARG A 47 -9.24 -5.03 14.48
CA ARG A 47 -9.83 -4.01 15.34
C ARG A 47 -10.09 -2.70 14.58
N LEU A 48 -9.11 -2.22 13.80
CA LEU A 48 -9.27 -0.98 13.03
C LEU A 48 -10.33 -1.08 11.93
N ARG A 49 -10.57 -2.30 11.43
CA ARG A 49 -11.56 -2.56 10.37
C ARG A 49 -12.97 -2.81 10.89
N ARG A 50 -13.12 -3.21 12.15
CA ARG A 50 -14.40 -3.75 12.66
C ARG A 50 -14.90 -3.09 13.94
N GLU A 51 -14.02 -2.52 14.77
CA GLU A 51 -14.44 -1.85 15.99
C GLU A 51 -14.53 -0.34 15.76
N PRO A 52 -15.72 0.25 15.88
CA PRO A 52 -15.87 1.69 15.82
C PRO A 52 -15.05 2.40 16.90
N ILE A 53 -14.49 3.55 16.56
CA ILE A 53 -13.78 4.40 17.53
C ILE A 53 -14.74 4.73 18.68
N PRO A 54 -14.33 4.53 19.95
CA PRO A 54 -15.26 4.55 21.07
C PRO A 54 -15.70 5.97 21.49
N SER A 55 -14.91 7.00 21.17
CA SER A 55 -15.16 8.37 21.65
C SER A 55 -14.40 9.42 20.84
N GLY A 56 -14.76 10.69 21.01
CA GLY A 56 -14.13 11.83 20.34
C GLY A 56 -14.79 12.19 19.01
N VAL A 57 -14.15 13.06 18.23
CA VAL A 57 -14.72 13.60 16.98
C VAL A 57 -14.98 12.51 15.93
N ALA A 58 -14.19 11.44 15.94
CA ALA A 58 -14.34 10.29 15.05
C ALA A 58 -15.13 9.13 15.68
N ALA A 59 -15.83 9.34 16.81
CA ALA A 59 -16.60 8.29 17.46
C ALA A 59 -17.58 7.62 16.49
N GLY A 60 -17.65 6.29 16.50
CA GLY A 60 -18.50 5.52 15.59
C GLY A 60 -17.88 5.23 14.21
N MET A 61 -16.72 5.79 13.88
CA MET A 61 -16.05 5.55 12.60
C MET A 61 -15.16 4.31 12.64
N VAL A 62 -15.02 3.66 11.49
CA VAL A 62 -14.10 2.54 11.20
C VAL A 62 -13.21 2.91 10.01
N SER A 63 -12.10 2.19 9.78
CA SER A 63 -11.15 2.52 8.70
C SER A 63 -11.74 2.41 7.30
N PHE A 64 -12.67 1.47 7.09
CA PHE A 64 -13.41 1.27 5.86
C PHE A 64 -14.87 1.07 6.21
N VAL A 65 -15.78 1.54 5.36
CA VAL A 65 -17.23 1.43 5.60
C VAL A 65 -17.65 -0.04 5.68
N ASP A 66 -17.11 -0.86 4.78
CA ASP A 66 -17.29 -2.31 4.71
C ASP A 66 -16.14 -2.96 3.92
N ASP A 67 -16.27 -4.26 3.63
CA ASP A 67 -15.24 -5.03 2.93
C ASP A 67 -15.14 -4.65 1.43
N ASP A 68 -16.23 -4.17 0.83
CA ASP A 68 -16.25 -3.72 -0.57
C ASP A 68 -15.55 -2.36 -0.72
N ASP A 69 -15.73 -1.46 0.26
CA ASP A 69 -15.01 -0.19 0.36
C ASP A 69 -13.51 -0.40 0.57
N GLU A 70 -13.11 -1.35 1.45
CA GLU A 70 -11.70 -1.74 1.61
C GLU A 70 -11.11 -2.27 0.29
N ALA A 71 -11.82 -3.19 -0.38
CA ALA A 71 -11.37 -3.76 -1.64
C ALA A 71 -11.25 -2.71 -2.76
N ALA A 72 -12.21 -1.78 -2.86
CA ALA A 72 -12.19 -0.69 -3.83
C ALA A 72 -11.02 0.28 -3.58
N CYS A 73 -10.77 0.62 -2.31
CA CYS A 73 -9.64 1.47 -1.93
C CYS A 73 -8.30 0.83 -2.31
N MET A 74 -8.12 -0.46 -1.99
CA MET A 74 -6.91 -1.19 -2.31
C MET A 74 -6.69 -1.36 -3.82
N ALA A 75 -7.76 -1.62 -4.58
CA ALA A 75 -7.70 -1.68 -6.04
C ALA A 75 -7.24 -0.34 -6.65
N ALA A 76 -7.81 0.77 -6.20
CA ALA A 76 -7.39 2.10 -6.64
C ALA A 76 -5.93 2.40 -6.26
N TYR A 77 -5.50 2.00 -5.06
CA TYR A 77 -4.10 2.15 -4.65
C TYR A 77 -3.14 1.38 -5.56
N TYR A 78 -3.44 0.13 -5.91
CA TYR A 78 -2.62 -0.66 -6.83
C TYR A 78 -2.60 -0.06 -8.23
N GLU A 79 -3.74 0.40 -8.74
CA GLU A 79 -3.83 1.09 -10.03
C GLU A 79 -2.94 2.36 -10.05
N HIS A 80 -3.03 3.19 -9.01
CA HIS A 80 -2.19 4.39 -8.89
C HIS A 80 -0.69 4.08 -8.82
N ARG A 81 -0.32 2.92 -8.30
CA ARG A 81 1.07 2.43 -8.30
C ARG A 81 1.50 1.79 -9.63
N GLY A 82 0.55 1.55 -10.54
CA GLY A 82 0.80 0.76 -11.75
C GLY A 82 1.03 -0.72 -11.45
N TRP A 83 0.54 -1.23 -10.32
CA TRP A 83 0.69 -2.63 -9.94
C TRP A 83 -0.45 -3.48 -10.51
N THR A 84 -0.25 -4.80 -10.53
CA THR A 84 -1.33 -5.75 -10.85
C THR A 84 -2.43 -5.72 -9.78
N PRO A 85 -3.65 -6.22 -10.07
CA PRO A 85 -4.70 -6.36 -9.06
C PRO A 85 -4.32 -7.21 -7.84
N ALA A 86 -3.27 -8.03 -7.95
CA ALA A 86 -2.72 -8.82 -6.85
C ALA A 86 -1.71 -8.04 -5.97
N GLY A 87 -1.52 -6.74 -6.22
CA GLY A 87 -0.57 -5.90 -5.47
C GLY A 87 0.89 -6.11 -5.86
N VAL A 88 1.15 -6.65 -7.05
CA VAL A 88 2.52 -6.95 -7.53
C VAL A 88 2.96 -5.88 -8.54
N PRO A 89 4.15 -5.25 -8.36
CA PRO A 89 4.69 -4.30 -9.35
C PRO A 89 4.85 -4.92 -10.74
N VAL A 90 4.34 -4.25 -11.77
CA VAL A 90 4.65 -4.59 -13.16
C VAL A 90 6.03 -4.04 -13.51
N ASN A 91 6.81 -4.81 -14.28
CA ASN A 91 8.15 -4.40 -14.73
C ASN A 91 8.09 -3.23 -15.71
#